data_AF-A0A1Z5LH24-F1
#
_entry.id   AF-A0A1Z5LH24-F1
#
_cell.length_a   1.000
_cell.length_b   1.000
_cell.length_c   1.000
_cell.angle_alpha   90.00
_cell.angle_beta   90.00
_cell.angle_gamma   90.00
#
_symmetry.space_group_name_H-M   'P 1'
#
loop_
_entity.id
_entity.type
_entity.pdbx_description
1 polymer ?
#
loop_
_entity_poly.entity_id
_entity_poly.type
_entity_poly.pdbx_seq_one_letter_code
_entity_poly.pdbx_strand_id
1 'polypeptide(L)'
;MDQQQLPSNPGALQDTPALPPVTPYGHSASPATPPPLQTTFPYQPGVSHVAVRLPTFWISNPTVWFLQVECQFALAGITSQLTKYRHVVSVLPQNIAVEITDILVAPPADCPYDALRTAILDRTTASECKRLQQLLSAEELGDRRPSQLLRNMQTLLADRLPTFDAALLKQLFLQRLPSNVQMVLATATTLPLTEPAELADRI
;
A
#
# COMPACT_ATOMS: atom_id res chain seq x y z
N MET A 1 59.27 18.57 -34.65
CA MET A 1 60.71 18.63 -34.90
C MET A 1 61.35 17.78 -33.81
N ASP A 2 61.69 16.51 -34.03
CA ASP A 2 61.80 15.83 -35.34
C ASP A 2 61.24 14.41 -35.35
N GLN A 3 61.01 13.90 -36.57
CA GLN A 3 60.78 12.47 -36.80
C GLN A 3 62.14 11.77 -36.88
N GLN A 4 62.24 10.51 -36.45
CA GLN A 4 63.37 9.66 -36.79
C GLN A 4 62.87 8.27 -37.22
N GLN A 5 63.44 7.76 -38.32
CA GLN A 5 62.78 6.80 -39.20
C GLN A 5 63.80 5.89 -39.91
N LEU A 6 63.46 4.61 -40.12
CA LEU A 6 64.19 3.57 -40.89
C LEU A 6 65.56 3.16 -40.26
N PRO A 7 66.23 2.04 -40.65
CA PRO A 7 66.04 1.12 -41.82
C PRO A 7 64.88 0.11 -41.64
N SER A 8 64.20 -0.41 -42.66
CA SER A 8 64.60 -1.04 -43.94
C SER A 8 65.13 -2.48 -43.79
N ASN A 9 64.33 -3.47 -44.19
CA ASN A 9 64.74 -4.87 -44.36
C ASN A 9 64.34 -5.37 -45.77
N PRO A 10 65.30 -5.63 -46.69
CA PRO A 10 65.04 -6.12 -48.04
C PRO A 10 65.43 -7.60 -48.26
N GLY A 11 64.74 -8.29 -49.18
CA GLY A 11 65.01 -9.69 -49.56
C GLY A 11 63.88 -10.64 -49.13
N ALA A 12 62.85 -10.97 -49.92
CA ALA A 12 62.72 -11.39 -51.33
C ALA A 12 62.77 -12.93 -51.54
N LEU A 13 62.38 -13.37 -52.74
CA LEU A 13 62.00 -14.74 -53.17
C LEU A 13 60.55 -15.13 -52.81
N GLN A 14 59.71 -15.67 -53.71
CA GLN A 14 59.69 -15.63 -55.19
C GLN A 14 58.25 -16.05 -55.66
N ASP A 15 57.82 -15.66 -56.87
CA ASP A 15 56.75 -16.20 -57.78
C ASP A 15 55.61 -17.15 -57.29
N THR A 16 54.41 -17.31 -57.89
CA THR A 16 53.55 -16.66 -58.93
C THR A 16 52.28 -17.57 -59.04
N PRO A 17 51.07 -17.11 -59.45
CA PRO A 17 49.82 -17.79 -59.06
C PRO A 17 49.18 -18.74 -60.11
N ALA A 18 48.29 -19.65 -59.64
CA ALA A 18 47.34 -20.42 -60.46
C ALA A 18 46.07 -20.84 -59.66
N LEU A 19 44.97 -21.10 -60.38
CA LEU A 19 43.66 -21.62 -59.90
C LEU A 19 43.13 -22.68 -60.91
N PRO A 20 42.14 -23.53 -60.55
CA PRO A 20 42.19 -24.62 -59.57
C PRO A 20 42.29 -25.99 -60.31
N PRO A 21 41.24 -26.77 -60.71
CA PRO A 21 39.85 -27.00 -60.25
C PRO A 21 39.60 -28.48 -59.76
N VAL A 22 38.32 -28.89 -59.71
CA VAL A 22 37.74 -30.27 -59.61
C VAL A 22 38.11 -31.22 -58.45
N THR A 23 37.08 -31.54 -57.64
CA THR A 23 36.96 -32.82 -56.90
C THR A 23 36.41 -33.91 -57.81
N PRO A 24 36.55 -35.21 -57.45
CA PRO A 24 35.39 -35.90 -56.86
C PRO A 24 35.70 -36.96 -55.77
N TYR A 25 34.74 -37.13 -54.86
CA TYR A 25 34.42 -38.30 -54.01
C TYR A 25 35.45 -39.43 -53.80
N GLY A 26 35.90 -39.58 -52.55
CA GLY A 26 36.55 -40.78 -52.00
C GLY A 26 36.17 -41.00 -50.53
N HIS A 27 35.56 -42.14 -50.21
CA HIS A 27 34.85 -42.40 -48.95
C HIS A 27 35.72 -42.52 -47.67
N SER A 28 35.03 -42.42 -46.52
CA SER A 28 35.42 -42.91 -45.18
C SER A 28 36.13 -41.92 -44.23
N ALA A 29 35.32 -41.24 -43.41
CA ALA A 29 35.71 -40.72 -42.10
C ALA A 29 34.49 -40.76 -41.15
N SER A 30 34.65 -41.34 -39.96
CA SER A 30 33.56 -41.44 -38.96
C SER A 30 33.24 -40.07 -38.33
N PRO A 31 31.98 -39.80 -37.93
CA PRO A 31 31.62 -38.54 -37.30
C PRO A 31 32.23 -38.42 -35.89
N ALA A 32 33.15 -37.49 -35.71
CA ALA A 32 33.63 -37.09 -34.39
C ALA A 32 32.58 -36.18 -33.73
N THR A 33 31.84 -36.72 -32.76
CA THR A 33 30.81 -35.98 -32.02
C THR A 33 31.44 -34.83 -31.21
N PRO A 34 31.04 -33.56 -31.41
CA PRO A 34 31.44 -32.49 -30.51
C PRO A 34 30.77 -32.69 -29.15
N PRO A 35 31.49 -32.56 -28.02
CA PRO A 35 30.85 -32.61 -26.71
C PRO A 35 29.89 -31.42 -26.56
N PRO A 36 28.63 -31.62 -26.13
CA PRO A 36 27.77 -30.50 -25.80
C PRO A 36 28.37 -29.77 -24.59
N LEU A 37 28.76 -28.51 -24.78
CA LEU A 37 29.02 -27.60 -23.66
C LEU A 37 27.70 -27.40 -22.92
N GLN A 38 27.45 -28.23 -21.91
CA GLN A 38 26.31 -28.08 -21.02
C GLN A 38 26.53 -26.80 -20.22
N THR A 39 25.92 -25.71 -20.67
CA THR A 39 25.76 -24.50 -19.87
C THR A 39 24.83 -24.86 -18.71
N THR A 40 25.41 -25.40 -17.65
CA THR A 40 24.74 -25.64 -16.37
C THR A 40 24.47 -24.28 -15.73
N PHE A 41 23.47 -23.58 -16.26
CA PHE A 41 22.75 -22.59 -15.48
C PHE A 41 22.36 -23.27 -14.17
N PRO A 42 22.77 -22.74 -13.00
CA PRO A 42 22.36 -23.33 -11.75
C PRO A 42 20.83 -23.30 -11.72
N TYR A 43 20.21 -24.47 -11.55
CA TYR A 43 18.78 -24.58 -11.36
C TYR A 43 18.43 -23.85 -10.06
N GLN A 44 18.18 -22.55 -10.15
CA GLN A 44 17.55 -21.82 -9.07
C GLN A 44 16.19 -22.49 -8.88
N PRO A 45 15.89 -23.06 -7.69
CA PRO A 45 14.57 -23.61 -7.46
C PRO A 45 13.58 -22.48 -7.70
N GLY A 46 12.65 -22.70 -8.63
CA GLY A 46 11.63 -21.71 -8.97
C GLY A 46 10.82 -21.43 -7.72
N VAL A 47 11.16 -20.35 -7.01
CA VAL A 47 10.43 -19.93 -5.81
C VAL A 47 9.05 -19.53 -6.28
N SER A 48 8.09 -20.43 -6.06
CA SER A 48 6.67 -20.16 -6.23
C SER A 48 6.28 -19.06 -5.26
N HIS A 49 6.50 -17.81 -5.67
CA HIS A 49 6.08 -16.63 -4.95
C HIS A 49 4.56 -16.68 -4.81
N VAL A 50 4.11 -17.15 -3.64
CA VAL A 50 2.74 -16.96 -3.18
C VAL A 50 2.48 -15.46 -3.26
N ALA A 51 1.62 -15.06 -4.19
CA ALA A 51 1.34 -13.66 -4.43
C ALA A 51 0.60 -13.09 -3.22
N VAL A 52 1.34 -12.46 -2.30
CA VAL A 52 0.81 -11.94 -1.03
C VAL A 52 -0.18 -10.83 -1.30
N ARG A 53 -1.46 -11.19 -1.30
CA ARG A 53 -2.60 -10.28 -1.38
C ARG A 53 -3.02 -9.93 0.05
N LEU A 54 -2.58 -8.78 0.54
CA LEU A 54 -3.08 -8.26 1.81
C LEU A 54 -4.58 -7.91 1.68
N PRO A 55 -5.38 -8.09 2.73
CA PRO A 55 -6.77 -7.61 2.76
C PRO A 55 -6.81 -6.08 2.71
N THR A 56 -7.90 -5.52 2.17
CA THR A 56 -8.18 -4.07 2.19
C THR A 56 -7.98 -3.48 3.58
N PHE A 57 -7.31 -2.33 3.68
CA PHE A 57 -7.01 -1.69 4.96
C PHE A 57 -8.27 -1.35 5.77
N TRP A 58 -8.35 -1.82 7.02
CA TRP A 58 -9.47 -1.54 7.92
C TRP A 58 -9.21 -0.30 8.76
N ILE A 59 -9.60 0.86 8.24
CA ILE A 59 -9.45 2.14 8.96
C ILE A 59 -10.11 2.07 10.36
N SER A 60 -11.24 1.37 10.51
CA SER A 60 -11.97 1.21 11.78
C SER A 60 -11.27 0.33 12.84
N ASN A 61 -10.28 -0.48 12.45
CA ASN A 61 -9.49 -1.27 13.41
C ASN A 61 -8.13 -1.66 12.79
N PRO A 62 -7.16 -0.71 12.74
CA PRO A 62 -5.86 -0.97 12.15
C PRO A 62 -5.09 -2.05 12.93
N THR A 63 -5.28 -2.12 14.25
CA THR A 63 -4.62 -3.10 15.13
C THR A 63 -4.94 -4.55 14.75
N VAL A 64 -6.22 -4.88 14.52
CA VAL A 64 -6.63 -6.23 14.07
C VAL A 64 -6.19 -6.49 12.63
N TRP A 65 -6.28 -5.48 11.75
CA TRP A 65 -5.79 -5.60 10.37
C TRP A 65 -4.30 -5.92 10.32
N PHE A 66 -3.48 -5.22 11.10
CA PHE A 66 -2.05 -5.49 11.21
C PHE A 66 -1.75 -6.90 11.73
N LEU A 67 -2.51 -7.40 12.72
CA LEU A 67 -2.36 -8.79 13.19
C LEU A 67 -2.66 -9.81 12.08
N GLN A 68 -3.71 -9.59 11.29
CA GLN A 68 -4.04 -10.45 10.13
C GLN A 68 -2.96 -10.38 9.03
N VAL A 69 -2.41 -9.19 8.76
CA VAL A 69 -1.33 -8.96 7.79
C VAL A 69 -0.03 -9.65 8.22
N GLU A 70 0.33 -9.62 9.50
CA GLU A 70 1.50 -10.33 10.04
C GLU A 70 1.36 -11.85 9.87
N CYS A 71 0.16 -12.40 10.09
CA CYS A 71 -0.11 -13.82 9.78
C CYS A 71 0.08 -14.13 8.29
N GLN A 72 -0.34 -13.25 7.37
CA GLN A 72 -0.10 -13.44 5.93
C GLN A 72 1.40 -13.37 5.58
N PHE A 73 2.16 -12.45 6.17
CA PHE A 73 3.61 -12.39 5.99
C PHE A 73 4.32 -13.65 6.52
N ALA A 74 3.92 -14.16 7.69
CA ALA A 74 4.45 -15.39 8.26
C ALA A 74 4.18 -16.61 7.37
N LEU A 75 2.94 -16.76 6.88
CA LEU A 75 2.56 -17.84 5.95
C LEU A 75 3.30 -17.78 4.61
N ALA A 76 3.69 -16.58 4.17
CA ALA A 76 4.46 -16.36 2.93
C ALA A 76 5.99 -16.32 3.14
N GLY A 77 6.49 -16.53 4.36
CA GLY A 77 7.93 -16.46 4.68
C GLY A 77 8.55 -15.06 4.59
N ILE A 78 7.75 -13.99 4.60
CA ILE A 78 8.23 -12.61 4.46
C ILE A 78 8.72 -12.07 5.81
N THR A 79 10.03 -12.21 6.02
CA THR A 79 10.75 -11.72 7.22
C THR A 79 11.37 -10.32 7.05
N SER A 80 11.61 -9.87 5.82
CA SER A 80 12.26 -8.57 5.56
C SER A 80 11.34 -7.39 5.81
N GLN A 81 11.73 -6.51 6.73
CA GLN A 81 11.01 -5.27 7.08
C GLN A 81 10.76 -4.38 5.86
N LEU A 82 11.72 -4.27 4.93
CA LEU A 82 11.56 -3.49 3.70
C LEU A 82 10.52 -4.10 2.75
N THR A 83 10.41 -5.43 2.70
CA THR A 83 9.39 -6.13 1.91
C THR A 83 8.01 -5.98 2.56
N LYS A 84 7.90 -6.16 3.88
CA LYS A 84 6.64 -5.91 4.62
C LYS A 84 6.15 -4.46 4.43
N TYR A 85 7.04 -3.48 4.57
CA TYR A 85 6.78 -2.06 4.34
C TYR A 85 6.18 -1.83 2.94
N ARG A 86 6.83 -2.32 1.89
CA ARG A 86 6.35 -2.18 0.50
C ARG A 86 4.95 -2.78 0.30
N HIS A 87 4.68 -3.95 0.86
CA HIS A 87 3.34 -4.56 0.78
C HIS A 87 2.27 -3.74 1.50
N VAL A 88 2.53 -3.23 2.71
CA VAL A 88 1.57 -2.35 3.41
C VAL A 88 1.31 -1.10 2.59
N VAL A 89 2.36 -0.40 2.15
CA VAL A 89 2.24 0.85 1.37
C VAL A 89 1.42 0.65 0.08
N SER A 90 1.51 -0.52 -0.57
CA SER A 90 0.70 -0.83 -1.76
C SER A 90 -0.81 -1.02 -1.51
N VAL A 91 -1.25 -1.11 -0.26
CA VAL A 91 -2.66 -1.36 0.13
C VAL A 91 -3.23 -0.27 1.05
N LEU A 92 -2.43 0.76 1.38
CA LEU A 92 -2.91 1.92 2.16
C LEU A 92 -3.84 2.82 1.32
N PRO A 93 -4.97 3.27 1.87
CA PRO A 93 -5.83 4.25 1.23
C PRO A 93 -5.20 5.65 1.31
N GLN A 94 -5.54 6.51 0.33
CA GLN A 94 -4.92 7.82 0.15
C GLN A 94 -5.01 8.73 1.39
N ASN A 95 -6.13 8.70 2.13
CA ASN A 95 -6.28 9.50 3.35
C ASN A 95 -5.25 9.13 4.42
N ILE A 96 -5.03 7.85 4.65
CA ILE A 96 -4.02 7.37 5.62
C ILE A 96 -2.61 7.64 5.12
N ALA A 97 -2.34 7.47 3.81
CA ALA A 97 -1.05 7.82 3.22
C ALA A 97 -0.69 9.31 3.40
N VAL A 98 -1.68 10.21 3.34
CA VAL A 98 -1.50 11.65 3.63
C VAL A 98 -1.18 11.89 5.12
N GLU A 99 -1.84 11.20 6.06
CA GLU A 99 -1.57 11.35 7.51
C GLU A 99 -0.18 10.82 7.95
N ILE A 100 0.48 9.98 7.14
CA ILE A 100 1.81 9.39 7.42
C ILE A 100 2.87 9.73 6.34
N THR A 101 2.66 10.80 5.55
CA THR A 101 3.56 11.17 4.45
C THR A 101 5.00 11.45 4.93
N ASP A 102 5.18 11.87 6.17
CA ASP A 102 6.48 11.96 6.85
C ASP A 102 7.25 10.63 6.84
N ILE A 103 6.60 9.53 7.26
CA ILE A 103 7.18 8.19 7.27
C ILE A 103 7.33 7.59 5.86
N LEU A 104 6.46 7.96 4.91
CA LEU A 104 6.53 7.45 3.54
C LEU A 104 7.67 8.08 2.72
N VAL A 105 7.96 9.37 2.95
CA VAL A 105 9.03 10.10 2.25
C VAL A 105 10.39 9.88 2.90
N ALA A 106 10.44 9.74 4.24
CA ALA A 106 11.67 9.51 5.00
C ALA A 106 11.55 8.27 5.91
N PRO A 107 11.42 7.04 5.35
CA PRO A 107 11.33 5.82 6.15
C PRO A 107 12.64 5.57 6.91
N PRO A 108 12.59 5.22 8.21
CA PRO A 108 13.79 4.94 9.00
C PRO A 108 14.47 3.65 8.54
N ALA A 109 15.81 3.63 8.58
CA ALA A 109 16.62 2.60 7.93
C ALA A 109 16.48 1.19 8.55
N ASP A 110 16.49 1.09 9.88
CA ASP A 110 16.52 -0.19 10.59
C ASP A 110 15.17 -0.92 10.58
N CYS A 111 14.09 -0.23 10.97
CA CYS A 111 12.76 -0.81 11.17
C CYS A 111 11.65 -0.03 10.44
N PRO A 112 11.68 0.06 9.09
CA PRO A 112 10.70 0.85 8.33
C PRO A 112 9.26 0.33 8.48
N TYR A 113 9.07 -0.98 8.61
CA TYR A 113 7.73 -1.56 8.82
C TYR A 113 7.17 -1.27 10.23
N ASP A 114 7.97 -1.41 11.28
CA ASP A 114 7.49 -1.17 12.66
C ASP A 114 7.18 0.32 12.87
N ALA A 115 8.02 1.21 12.34
CA ALA A 115 7.77 2.65 12.35
C ALA A 115 6.49 3.03 11.59
N LEU A 116 6.28 2.45 10.40
CA LEU A 116 5.05 2.63 9.61
C LEU A 116 3.81 2.14 10.39
N ARG A 117 3.90 0.96 11.02
CA ARG A 117 2.82 0.36 11.82
C ARG A 117 2.46 1.23 13.03
N THR A 118 3.45 1.65 13.81
CA THR A 118 3.25 2.54 14.97
C THR A 118 2.65 3.87 14.53
N ALA A 119 3.21 4.50 13.49
CA ALA A 119 2.69 5.78 12.98
C ALA A 119 1.23 5.67 12.50
N ILE A 120 0.83 4.58 11.82
CA ILE A 120 -0.57 4.37 11.42
C ILE A 120 -1.48 4.20 12.63
N LEU A 121 -1.07 3.44 13.64
CA LEU A 121 -1.84 3.27 14.88
C LEU A 121 -1.99 4.59 15.63
N ASP A 122 -0.89 5.33 15.82
CA ASP A 122 -0.85 6.60 16.56
C ASP A 122 -1.64 7.70 15.82
N ARG A 123 -1.44 7.87 14.51
CA ARG A 123 -2.20 8.85 13.71
C ARG A 123 -3.69 8.51 13.68
N THR A 124 -4.07 7.24 13.43
CA THR A 124 -5.48 6.84 13.45
C THR A 124 -6.11 7.11 14.81
N THR A 125 -5.45 6.72 15.90
CA THR A 125 -5.94 6.94 17.27
C THR A 125 -6.04 8.42 17.60
N ALA A 126 -5.04 9.24 17.26
CA ALA A 126 -5.06 10.68 17.49
C ALA A 126 -6.16 11.38 16.67
N SER A 127 -6.34 10.99 15.41
CA SER A 127 -7.41 11.49 14.53
C SER A 127 -8.80 11.02 14.98
N GLU A 128 -8.93 9.85 15.61
CA GLU A 128 -10.16 9.41 16.29
C GLU A 128 -10.42 10.18 17.58
N CYS A 129 -9.43 10.36 18.46
CA CYS A 129 -9.55 11.20 19.66
C CYS A 129 -9.93 12.64 19.30
N LYS A 130 -9.32 13.23 18.26
CA LYS A 130 -9.66 14.57 17.75
C LYS A 130 -11.07 14.61 17.17
N ARG A 131 -11.49 13.61 16.39
CA ARG A 131 -12.85 13.50 15.84
C ARG A 131 -13.90 13.35 16.95
N LEU A 132 -13.63 12.53 17.98
CA LEU A 132 -14.49 12.36 19.15
C LEU A 132 -14.53 13.64 19.99
N GLN A 133 -13.40 14.32 20.18
CA GLN A 133 -13.37 15.64 20.81
C GLN A 133 -14.18 16.66 20.01
N GLN A 134 -14.05 16.72 18.68
CA GLN A 134 -14.88 17.59 17.83
C GLN A 134 -16.36 17.24 17.92
N LEU A 135 -16.73 15.96 18.07
CA LEU A 135 -18.10 15.53 18.27
C LEU A 135 -18.63 15.87 19.69
N LEU A 136 -17.75 15.90 20.69
CA LEU A 136 -18.04 16.26 22.09
C LEU A 136 -17.85 17.76 22.41
N SER A 137 -17.26 18.55 21.51
CA SER A 137 -16.93 19.97 21.68
C SER A 137 -17.43 20.87 20.55
N ALA A 138 -18.03 20.32 19.48
CA ALA A 138 -18.96 21.09 18.65
C ALA A 138 -20.08 21.63 19.56
N GLU A 139 -20.37 22.93 19.42
CA GLU A 139 -21.16 23.70 20.37
C GLU A 139 -22.39 22.98 20.95
N GLU A 140 -22.65 23.22 22.24
CA GLU A 140 -24.00 23.17 22.82
C GLU A 140 -24.94 23.93 21.89
N LEU A 141 -26.14 23.39 21.60
CA LEU A 141 -26.87 23.68 20.35
C LEU A 141 -26.92 25.17 19.92
N GLY A 142 -27.07 26.08 20.89
CA GLY A 142 -27.02 27.53 20.69
C GLY A 142 -28.07 27.95 19.66
N ASP A 143 -27.63 28.67 18.63
CA ASP A 143 -28.48 29.10 17.50
C ASP A 143 -28.47 28.12 16.31
N ARG A 144 -27.80 26.96 16.40
CA ARG A 144 -27.70 26.01 15.29
C ARG A 144 -28.87 25.04 15.26
N ARG A 145 -29.30 24.67 14.05
CA ARG A 145 -30.45 23.77 13.87
C ARG A 145 -30.08 22.32 14.22
N PRO A 146 -30.99 21.55 14.85
CA PRO A 146 -30.83 20.11 15.11
C PRO A 146 -30.38 19.30 13.88
N SER A 147 -30.95 19.56 12.70
CA SER A 147 -30.58 18.91 11.44
C SER A 147 -29.13 19.17 11.02
N GLN A 148 -28.62 20.37 11.29
CA GLN A 148 -27.24 20.78 10.98
C GLN A 148 -26.24 20.11 11.92
N LEU A 149 -26.55 20.01 13.22
CA LEU A 149 -25.74 19.23 14.17
C LEU A 149 -25.68 17.77 13.71
N LEU A 150 -26.83 17.14 13.47
CA LEU A 150 -26.90 15.74 13.08
C LEU A 150 -26.13 15.45 11.78
N ARG A 151 -26.30 16.31 10.76
CA ARG A 151 -25.55 16.19 9.50
C ARG A 151 -24.05 16.39 9.70
N ASN A 152 -23.63 17.28 10.60
CA ASN A 152 -22.22 17.46 10.95
C ASN A 152 -21.66 16.21 11.66
N MET A 153 -22.37 15.66 12.64
CA MET A 153 -21.99 14.41 13.33
C MET A 153 -21.88 13.23 12.35
N GLN A 154 -22.84 13.07 11.43
CA GLN A 154 -22.77 12.07 10.36
C GLN A 154 -21.59 12.31 9.40
N THR A 155 -21.26 13.57 9.10
CA THR A 155 -20.11 13.92 8.24
C THR A 155 -18.78 13.59 8.91
N LEU A 156 -18.62 13.96 10.19
CA LEU A 156 -17.46 13.58 11.01
C LEU A 156 -17.31 12.05 11.09
N LEU A 157 -18.43 11.32 11.16
CA LEU A 157 -18.47 9.86 11.24
C LEU A 157 -18.51 9.15 9.88
N ALA A 158 -18.37 9.83 8.72
CA ALA A 158 -18.56 9.20 7.41
C ALA A 158 -17.69 7.95 7.19
N ASP A 159 -16.40 8.01 7.55
CA ASP A 159 -15.43 6.89 7.49
C ASP A 159 -15.66 5.79 8.55
N ARG A 160 -16.71 5.92 9.37
CA ARG A 160 -17.01 5.08 10.53
C ARG A 160 -18.48 4.66 10.62
N LEU A 161 -19.38 5.27 9.86
CA LEU A 161 -20.83 5.05 9.92
C LEU A 161 -21.26 3.57 9.79
N PRO A 162 -20.56 2.68 9.04
CA PRO A 162 -20.86 1.24 9.03
C PRO A 162 -20.50 0.47 10.32
N THR A 163 -19.81 1.11 11.27
CA THR A 163 -19.28 0.48 12.50
C THR A 163 -19.65 1.25 13.77
N PHE A 164 -19.91 2.56 13.66
CA PHE A 164 -20.33 3.40 14.78
C PHE A 164 -21.79 3.09 15.15
N ASP A 165 -22.04 2.81 16.42
CA ASP A 165 -23.36 2.45 16.89
C ASP A 165 -24.37 3.59 16.70
N ALA A 166 -25.45 3.30 15.96
CA ALA A 166 -26.54 4.24 15.70
C ALA A 166 -27.34 4.57 16.99
N ALA A 167 -27.39 3.67 17.98
CA ALA A 167 -28.00 3.95 19.27
C ALA A 167 -27.13 4.91 20.10
N LEU A 168 -25.81 4.70 20.16
CA LEU A 168 -24.85 5.65 20.73
C LEU A 168 -24.93 7.02 20.04
N LEU A 169 -25.01 7.06 18.70
CA LEU A 169 -25.19 8.31 17.94
C LEU A 169 -26.51 9.02 18.32
N LYS A 170 -27.61 8.26 18.43
CA LYS A 170 -28.92 8.79 18.85
C LYS A 170 -28.87 9.34 20.28
N GLN A 171 -28.22 8.64 21.20
CA GLN A 171 -28.08 9.09 22.58
C GLN A 171 -27.22 10.34 22.69
N LEU A 172 -26.10 10.42 21.97
CA LEU A 172 -25.23 11.59 21.98
C LEU A 172 -25.90 12.81 21.31
N PHE A 173 -26.66 12.61 20.24
CA PHE A 173 -27.50 13.64 19.64
C PHE A 173 -28.58 14.16 20.62
N LEU A 174 -29.31 13.27 21.30
CA LEU A 174 -30.30 13.66 22.32
C LEU A 174 -29.65 14.42 23.48
N GLN A 175 -28.49 13.99 23.97
CA GLN A 175 -27.70 14.67 25.02
C GLN A 175 -27.17 16.06 24.60
N ARG A 176 -27.37 16.49 23.35
CA ARG A 176 -26.94 17.81 22.84
C ARG A 176 -28.08 18.77 22.52
N LEU A 177 -29.32 18.29 22.58
CA LEU A 177 -30.51 19.10 22.32
C LEU A 177 -31.02 19.76 23.62
N PRO A 178 -31.65 20.95 23.55
CA PRO A 178 -32.40 21.51 24.68
C PRO A 178 -33.47 20.54 25.18
N SER A 179 -33.74 20.54 26.49
CA SER A 179 -34.74 19.66 27.13
C SER A 179 -36.12 19.74 26.46
N ASN A 180 -36.51 20.93 26.00
CA ASN A 180 -37.71 21.21 25.20
C ASN A 180 -37.83 20.24 24.01
N VAL A 181 -36.74 20.10 23.26
CA VAL A 181 -36.65 19.28 22.04
C VAL A 181 -36.44 17.81 22.40
N GLN A 182 -35.64 17.52 23.45
CA GLN A 182 -35.47 16.15 23.95
C GLN A 182 -36.81 15.48 24.28
N MET A 183 -37.75 16.18 24.94
CA MET A 183 -39.06 15.60 25.25
C MET A 183 -39.89 15.28 24.00
N VAL A 184 -39.84 16.12 22.97
CA VAL A 184 -40.57 15.89 21.71
C VAL A 184 -39.94 14.75 20.90
N LEU A 185 -38.62 14.59 20.96
CA LEU A 185 -37.94 13.47 20.29
C LEU A 185 -38.00 12.15 21.09
N ALA A 186 -38.14 12.22 22.42
CA ALA A 186 -38.31 11.05 23.28
C ALA A 186 -39.65 10.33 23.02
N THR A 187 -40.71 11.05 22.64
CA THR A 187 -41.96 10.42 22.17
C THR A 187 -41.82 9.87 20.73
N ALA A 188 -41.02 10.51 19.88
CA ALA A 188 -40.67 10.05 18.53
C ALA A 188 -39.56 8.97 18.47
N THR A 189 -39.32 8.23 19.57
CA THR A 189 -38.17 7.32 19.73
C THR A 189 -38.13 6.16 18.70
N THR A 190 -39.25 5.79 18.09
CA THR A 190 -39.35 4.67 17.12
C THR A 190 -38.77 4.95 15.74
N LEU A 191 -38.47 6.21 15.39
CA LEU A 191 -38.09 6.59 14.02
C LEU A 191 -36.55 6.58 13.78
N PRO A 192 -36.11 6.31 12.53
CA PRO A 192 -34.71 6.40 12.11
C PRO A 192 -34.23 7.86 12.16
N LEU A 193 -32.92 8.07 12.34
CA LEU A 193 -32.36 9.33 12.85
C LEU A 193 -32.60 10.59 12.00
N THR A 194 -32.99 10.46 10.73
CA THR A 194 -33.26 11.59 9.83
C THR A 194 -34.55 12.36 10.17
N GLU A 195 -35.68 11.67 10.35
CA GLU A 195 -36.96 12.33 10.66
C GLU A 195 -36.97 13.14 11.98
N PRO A 196 -36.44 12.67 13.13
CA PRO A 196 -36.39 13.47 14.34
C PRO A 196 -35.49 14.71 14.20
N ALA A 197 -34.54 14.72 13.25
CA ALA A 197 -33.74 15.90 12.96
C ALA A 197 -34.57 16.98 12.25
N GLU A 198 -35.40 16.60 11.27
CA GLU A 198 -36.29 17.51 10.53
C GLU A 198 -37.52 17.94 11.36
N LEU A 199 -38.00 17.08 12.26
CA LEU A 199 -39.04 17.45 13.23
C LEU A 199 -38.53 18.49 14.22
N ALA A 200 -37.29 18.35 14.71
CA ALA A 200 -36.67 19.27 15.65
C ALA A 200 -36.30 20.63 15.02
N ASP A 201 -36.12 20.71 13.70
CA ASP A 201 -35.94 21.97 12.95
C ASP A 201 -37.22 22.83 12.84
N ARG A 202 -38.37 22.35 13.36
CA ARG A 202 -39.69 22.98 13.24
C ARG A 202 -40.29 23.44 14.58
N ILE A 203 -39.49 23.45 15.65
CA ILE A 203 -39.88 23.76 17.04
C ILE A 203 -39.23 25.08 17.48
#